data_AF-A0A960IWB5-F1
#
_entry.id   AF-A0A960IWB5-F1
#
_cell.length_a   1.000
_cell.length_b   1.000
_cell.length_c   1.000
_cell.angle_alpha   90.00
_cell.angle_beta   90.00
_cell.angle_gamma   90.00
#
_symmetry.space_group_name_H-M   'P 1'
#
loop_
_entity.id
_entity.type
_entity.pdbx_description
1 polymer ?
#
loop_
_entity_poly.entity_id
_entity_poly.type
_entity_poly.pdbx_seq_one_letter_code
_entity_poly.pdbx_strand_id
1 'polypeptide(L)'
;NGIILVTGPTGSGKSTTLYAVLSELNQSERNIMTAEDPVEYEIPGVSQTQVQEKIGLTFAHCLRTMLRQDPDIIMVGEIRDQDTARIAIQAALTGHLVLSTLHTNDAPAAVTRLIDMGIEPYLITSTVRAVVAQRLVRVICPHCKTTYKPPAGELKDLGISPAQLKKGV
;
A
#
# COMPACT_ATOMS: atom_id res chain seq x y z
N ASN A 1 -2.17 11.95 11.04
CA ASN A 1 -3.37 11.11 10.81
C ASN A 1 -3.76 11.08 9.34
N GLY A 2 -4.58 10.11 8.95
CA GLY A 2 -5.04 9.90 7.58
C GLY A 2 -4.69 8.49 7.08
N ILE A 3 -5.10 8.14 5.87
CA ILE A 3 -4.81 6.84 5.26
C ILE A 3 -3.87 6.97 4.06
N ILE A 4 -2.89 6.07 3.97
CA ILE A 4 -2.01 5.89 2.82
C ILE A 4 -2.26 4.51 2.24
N LEU A 5 -2.51 4.47 0.93
CA LEU A 5 -2.87 3.24 0.22
C LEU A 5 -1.77 2.86 -0.76
N VAL A 6 -1.24 1.66 -0.63
CA VAL A 6 -0.29 1.08 -1.60
C VAL A 6 -1.03 0.11 -2.50
N THR A 7 -1.03 0.35 -3.79
CA THR A 7 -1.79 -0.41 -4.77
C THR A 7 -0.91 -1.13 -5.78
N GLY A 8 -1.48 -2.19 -6.36
CA GLY A 8 -0.81 -3.00 -7.36
C GLY A 8 -1.19 -4.49 -7.26
N PRO A 9 -0.83 -5.28 -8.28
CA PRO A 9 -1.10 -6.71 -8.30
C PRO A 9 -0.31 -7.46 -7.22
N THR A 10 -0.57 -8.76 -7.08
CA THR A 10 0.29 -9.65 -6.30
C THR A 10 1.72 -9.63 -6.87
N GLY A 11 2.73 -9.66 -5.99
CA GLY A 11 4.13 -9.62 -6.39
C GLY A 11 4.64 -8.26 -6.87
N SER A 12 3.88 -7.17 -6.69
CA SER A 12 4.38 -5.82 -6.99
C SER A 12 5.23 -5.20 -5.89
N GLY A 13 5.48 -5.89 -4.77
CA GLY A 13 6.28 -5.40 -3.64
C GLY A 13 5.55 -4.47 -2.68
N LYS A 14 4.21 -4.53 -2.61
CA LYS A 14 3.41 -3.71 -1.69
C LYS A 14 3.80 -3.91 -0.23
N SER A 15 3.87 -5.17 0.23
CA SER A 15 4.27 -5.51 1.60
C SER A 15 5.65 -4.96 1.91
N THR A 16 6.62 -5.14 1.00
CA THR A 16 7.98 -4.60 1.14
C THR A 16 7.99 -3.09 1.36
N THR A 17 7.21 -2.35 0.58
CA THR A 17 7.08 -0.89 0.75
C THR A 17 6.43 -0.53 2.09
N LEU A 18 5.35 -1.22 2.47
CA LEU A 18 4.69 -0.97 3.76
C LEU A 18 5.62 -1.24 4.94
N TYR A 19 6.34 -2.35 4.93
CA TYR A 19 7.30 -2.70 5.97
C TYR A 19 8.47 -1.72 6.05
N ALA A 20 8.96 -1.21 4.91
CA ALA A 20 9.98 -0.18 4.88
C ALA A 20 9.47 1.12 5.55
N VAL A 21 8.23 1.52 5.24
CA VAL A 21 7.57 2.67 5.88
C VAL A 21 7.39 2.42 7.38
N LEU A 22 6.93 1.23 7.79
CA LEU A 22 6.77 0.89 9.20
C LEU A 22 8.10 0.96 9.96
N SER A 23 9.18 0.44 9.35
CA SER A 23 10.52 0.45 9.96
C SER A 23 11.05 1.88 10.15
N GLU A 24 10.81 2.77 9.19
CA GLU A 24 11.17 4.19 9.30
C GLU A 24 10.36 4.92 10.39
N LEU A 25 9.09 4.53 10.57
CA LEU A 25 8.19 5.12 11.56
C LEU A 25 8.31 4.49 12.96
N ASN A 26 9.08 3.39 13.09
CA ASN A 26 9.22 2.61 14.31
C ASN A 26 10.10 3.33 15.35
N GLN A 27 9.48 4.28 16.04
CA GLN A 27 10.06 5.07 17.12
C GLN A 27 9.48 4.60 18.45
N SER A 28 10.28 4.62 19.52
CA SER A 28 9.92 4.08 20.84
C SER A 28 8.65 4.67 21.46
N GLU A 29 8.32 5.89 21.08
CA GLU A 29 7.18 6.67 21.55
C GLU A 29 5.89 6.41 20.76
N ARG A 30 5.91 5.57 19.72
CA ARG A 30 4.75 5.28 18.88
C ARG A 30 4.27 3.85 19.06
N ASN A 31 2.98 3.70 19.31
CA ASN A 31 2.32 2.41 19.33
C ASN A 31 1.90 2.00 17.91
N ILE A 32 2.64 1.04 17.32
CA ILE A 32 2.38 0.53 15.98
C ILE A 32 1.75 -0.86 16.06
N MET A 33 0.61 -1.01 15.38
CA MET A 33 -0.13 -2.27 15.32
C MET A 33 -0.42 -2.70 13.89
N THR A 34 -0.31 -4.00 13.59
CA THR A 34 -0.59 -4.53 12.24
C THR A 34 -1.56 -5.70 12.28
N ALA A 35 -2.42 -5.80 11.26
CA ALA A 35 -3.22 -6.98 10.95
C ALA A 35 -2.79 -7.52 9.58
N GLU A 36 -2.37 -8.80 9.50
CA GLU A 36 -1.71 -9.37 8.31
C GLU A 36 -2.17 -10.79 8.02
N ASP A 37 -2.10 -11.24 6.76
CA ASP A 37 -2.51 -12.59 6.35
C ASP A 37 -1.56 -13.20 5.29
N PRO A 38 -0.51 -13.94 5.69
CA PRO A 38 0.05 -14.05 7.04
C PRO A 38 1.02 -12.90 7.37
N VAL A 39 1.57 -12.89 8.58
CA VAL A 39 2.73 -12.04 8.90
C VAL A 39 3.94 -12.57 8.14
N GLU A 40 4.59 -11.73 7.31
CA GLU A 40 5.71 -12.17 6.45
C GLU A 40 7.02 -12.31 7.24
N TYR A 41 7.28 -11.36 8.14
CA TYR A 41 8.40 -11.38 9.08
C TYR A 41 8.12 -10.45 10.28
N GLU A 42 8.84 -10.69 11.37
CA GLU A 42 8.72 -9.94 12.61
C GLU A 42 9.51 -8.62 12.55
N ILE A 43 8.87 -7.53 12.97
CA ILE A 43 9.47 -6.21 13.18
C ILE A 43 9.54 -5.95 14.69
N PRO A 44 10.73 -5.91 15.30
CA PRO A 44 10.86 -5.60 16.72
C PRO A 44 10.21 -4.25 17.07
N GLY A 45 9.41 -4.21 18.14
CA GLY A 45 8.70 -3.01 18.58
C GLY A 45 7.34 -2.78 17.93
N VAL A 46 6.93 -3.61 16.96
CA VAL A 46 5.61 -3.53 16.33
C VAL A 46 4.72 -4.68 16.81
N SER A 47 3.48 -4.38 17.19
CA SER A 47 2.49 -5.39 17.57
C SER A 47 1.83 -5.99 16.33
N GLN A 48 2.30 -7.14 15.87
CA GLN A 48 1.81 -7.78 14.65
C GLN A 48 0.79 -8.88 14.95
N THR A 49 -0.39 -8.78 14.34
CA THR A 49 -1.48 -9.76 14.49
C THR A 49 -1.72 -10.48 13.18
N GLN A 50 -1.54 -11.80 13.18
CA GLN A 50 -1.93 -12.62 12.04
C GLN A 50 -3.44 -12.90 12.06
N VAL A 51 -4.10 -12.63 10.94
CA VAL A 51 -5.52 -12.96 10.69
C VAL A 51 -5.71 -14.48 10.76
N GLN A 52 -6.83 -14.89 11.35
CA GLN A 52 -7.24 -16.29 11.42
C GLN A 52 -8.75 -16.40 11.18
N GLU A 53 -9.15 -16.46 9.91
CA GLU A 53 -10.57 -16.48 9.51
C GLU A 53 -11.35 -17.65 10.14
N LYS A 54 -10.71 -18.82 10.31
CA LYS A 54 -11.33 -20.03 10.88
C LYS A 54 -11.89 -19.84 12.30
N ILE A 55 -11.35 -18.88 13.04
CA ILE A 55 -11.79 -18.56 14.41
C ILE A 55 -12.46 -17.17 14.48
N GLY A 56 -12.75 -16.55 13.33
CA GLY A 56 -13.40 -15.23 13.25
C GLY A 56 -12.47 -14.04 13.49
N LEU A 57 -11.15 -14.25 13.56
CA LEU A 57 -10.16 -13.18 13.71
C LEU A 57 -9.86 -12.56 12.33
N THR A 58 -10.82 -11.81 11.79
CA THR A 58 -10.73 -11.14 10.47
C THR A 58 -10.04 -9.77 10.53
N PHE A 59 -9.67 -9.17 9.39
CA PHE A 59 -9.13 -7.82 9.33
C PHE A 59 -10.01 -6.78 10.05
N ALA A 60 -11.32 -6.78 9.77
CA ALA A 60 -12.28 -5.91 10.44
C ALA A 60 -12.33 -6.14 11.96
N HIS A 61 -12.20 -7.39 12.42
CA HIS A 61 -12.14 -7.68 13.85
C HIS A 61 -10.85 -7.14 14.49
N CYS A 62 -9.68 -7.45 13.91
CA CYS A 62 -8.38 -6.98 14.38
C CYS A 62 -8.35 -5.45 14.46
N LEU A 63 -8.79 -4.79 13.40
CA LEU A 63 -8.81 -3.34 13.31
C LEU A 63 -9.71 -2.68 14.37
N ARG A 64 -10.91 -3.24 14.63
CA ARG A 64 -11.78 -2.76 15.72
C ARG A 64 -11.11 -2.92 17.09
N THR A 65 -10.36 -3.99 17.29
CA THR A 65 -9.67 -4.27 18.55
C THR A 65 -8.47 -3.34 18.75
N MET A 66 -7.68 -3.09 17.71
CA MET A 66 -6.56 -2.13 17.75
C MET A 66 -7.01 -0.74 18.18
N LEU A 67 -8.17 -0.25 17.73
CA LEU A 67 -8.72 1.05 18.15
C LEU A 67 -8.98 1.20 19.65
N ARG A 68 -8.97 0.10 20.42
CA ARG A 68 -9.09 0.10 21.89
C ARG A 68 -7.75 -0.11 22.59
N GLN A 69 -6.65 -0.04 21.85
CA GLN A 69 -5.30 -0.28 22.35
C GLN A 69 -4.41 0.96 22.28
N ASP A 70 -5.03 2.14 22.16
CA ASP A 70 -4.32 3.44 22.04
C ASP A 70 -3.24 3.45 20.94
N PRO A 71 -3.56 3.08 19.68
CA PRO A 71 -2.56 3.00 18.62
C PRO A 71 -2.23 4.41 18.08
N ASP A 72 -1.01 4.60 17.60
CA ASP A 72 -0.64 5.78 16.80
C ASP A 72 -0.73 5.48 15.30
N ILE A 73 -0.24 4.29 14.94
CA ILE A 73 -0.12 3.82 13.56
C ILE A 73 -0.75 2.43 13.47
N ILE A 74 -1.63 2.26 12.48
CA ILE A 74 -2.28 0.99 12.21
C ILE A 74 -1.94 0.57 10.77
N MET A 75 -1.45 -0.65 10.58
CA MET A 75 -1.32 -1.25 9.26
C MET A 75 -2.35 -2.37 9.10
N VAL A 76 -3.09 -2.33 8.01
CA VAL A 76 -4.02 -3.40 7.62
C VAL A 76 -3.48 -3.97 6.32
N GLY A 77 -3.09 -5.25 6.31
CA GLY A 77 -2.42 -5.90 5.18
C GLY A 77 -3.12 -5.63 3.85
N GLU A 78 -4.45 -5.60 3.86
CA GLU A 78 -5.26 -5.19 2.72
C GLU A 78 -6.69 -4.81 3.10
N ILE A 79 -7.32 -4.01 2.25
CA ILE A 79 -8.75 -3.72 2.31
C ILE A 79 -9.43 -4.53 1.18
N ARG A 80 -10.15 -5.59 1.55
CA ARG A 80 -10.89 -6.45 0.61
C ARG A 80 -12.39 -6.20 0.60
N ASP A 81 -12.94 -5.71 1.70
CA ASP A 81 -14.37 -5.58 1.95
C ASP A 81 -14.77 -4.20 2.51
N GLN A 82 -16.07 -3.93 2.47
CA GLN A 82 -16.67 -2.67 2.91
C GLN A 82 -16.46 -2.42 4.41
N ASP A 83 -16.51 -3.46 5.24
CA ASP A 83 -16.39 -3.31 6.69
C ASP A 83 -14.99 -2.83 7.07
N THR A 84 -13.97 -3.51 6.56
CA THR A 84 -12.57 -3.16 6.75
C THR A 84 -12.28 -1.75 6.22
N ALA A 85 -12.79 -1.41 5.02
CA ALA A 85 -12.66 -0.08 4.44
C ALA A 85 -13.27 0.99 5.35
N ARG A 86 -14.50 0.77 5.84
CA ARG A 86 -15.22 1.73 6.69
C ARG A 86 -14.47 1.98 7.99
N ILE A 87 -14.01 0.93 8.66
CA ILE A 87 -13.28 1.07 9.93
C ILE A 87 -11.92 1.75 9.70
N ALA A 88 -11.21 1.44 8.61
CA ALA A 88 -9.93 2.06 8.28
C ALA A 88 -10.07 3.58 8.05
N ILE A 89 -11.12 3.98 7.31
CA ILE A 89 -11.44 5.39 7.09
C ILE A 89 -11.83 6.09 8.40
N GLN A 90 -12.61 5.43 9.27
CA GLN A 90 -12.94 5.97 10.59
C GLN A 90 -11.70 6.13 11.49
N ALA A 91 -10.81 5.14 11.51
CA ALA A 91 -9.54 5.24 12.22
C ALA A 91 -8.70 6.43 11.74
N ALA A 92 -8.62 6.63 10.42
CA ALA A 92 -7.93 7.77 9.83
C ALA A 92 -8.55 9.13 10.21
N LEU A 93 -9.89 9.20 10.28
CA LEU A 93 -10.62 10.39 10.73
C LEU A 93 -10.34 10.72 12.21
N THR A 94 -10.28 9.70 13.07
CA THR A 94 -10.14 9.87 14.52
C THR A 94 -8.73 10.18 15.00
N GLY A 95 -7.76 10.36 14.08
CA GLY A 95 -6.42 10.81 14.43
C GLY A 95 -5.30 9.81 14.17
N HIS A 96 -5.62 8.59 13.71
CA HIS A 96 -4.63 7.55 13.46
C HIS A 96 -3.97 7.71 12.10
N LEU A 97 -2.72 7.29 11.96
CA LEU A 97 -2.13 7.03 10.65
C LEU A 97 -2.45 5.58 10.26
N VAL A 98 -3.13 5.40 9.13
CA VAL A 98 -3.51 4.08 8.62
C VAL A 98 -2.72 3.78 7.35
N LEU A 99 -2.08 2.62 7.31
CA LEU A 99 -1.39 2.09 6.14
C LEU A 99 -2.15 0.86 5.65
N SER A 100 -2.43 0.76 4.35
CA SER A 100 -3.05 -0.45 3.82
C SER A 100 -2.76 -0.66 2.35
N THR A 101 -3.13 -1.84 1.84
CA THR A 101 -3.08 -2.15 0.42
C THR A 101 -4.45 -2.27 -0.23
N LEU A 102 -4.49 -1.97 -1.54
CA LEU A 102 -5.62 -2.26 -2.41
C LEU A 102 -5.14 -2.93 -3.69
N HIS A 103 -5.97 -3.81 -4.24
CA HIS A 103 -5.71 -4.45 -5.53
C HIS A 103 -6.31 -3.63 -6.67
N THR A 104 -5.68 -2.51 -7.02
CA THR A 104 -5.99 -1.72 -8.21
C THR A 104 -4.81 -1.65 -9.17
N ASN A 105 -5.08 -1.34 -10.44
CA ASN A 105 -4.05 -1.27 -11.48
C ASN A 105 -3.25 0.04 -11.47
N ASP A 106 -3.85 1.10 -10.96
CA ASP A 106 -3.27 2.44 -10.84
C ASP A 106 -3.78 3.14 -9.57
N ALA A 107 -3.22 4.33 -9.29
CA ALA A 107 -3.52 5.09 -8.09
C ALA A 107 -4.91 5.74 -8.12
N PRO A 108 -5.35 6.39 -9.22
CA PRO A 108 -6.70 6.95 -9.30
C PRO A 108 -7.81 5.91 -9.09
N ALA A 109 -7.64 4.69 -9.61
CA ALA A 109 -8.60 3.62 -9.44
C ALA A 109 -8.83 3.20 -7.98
N ALA A 110 -7.92 3.53 -7.06
CA ALA A 110 -8.12 3.31 -5.63
C ALA A 110 -9.31 4.11 -5.09
N VAL A 111 -9.52 5.33 -5.59
CA VAL A 111 -10.65 6.18 -5.20
C VAL A 111 -11.97 5.54 -5.64
N THR A 112 -12.07 5.16 -6.91
CA THR A 112 -13.24 4.45 -7.44
C THR A 112 -13.50 3.16 -6.68
N ARG A 113 -12.43 2.40 -6.37
CA ARG A 113 -12.55 1.15 -5.61
C ARG A 113 -13.13 1.36 -4.21
N LEU A 114 -12.75 2.43 -3.52
CA LEU A 114 -13.33 2.78 -2.22
C LEU A 114 -14.80 3.19 -2.35
N ILE A 115 -15.17 3.92 -3.40
CA ILE A 115 -16.57 4.27 -3.69
C ILE A 115 -17.39 3.01 -3.96
N ASP A 116 -16.87 2.07 -4.74
CA ASP A 116 -17.52 0.78 -5.03
C ASP A 116 -17.70 -0.08 -3.77
N MET A 117 -16.81 0.07 -2.78
CA MET A 117 -16.96 -0.52 -1.44
C MET A 117 -17.94 0.25 -0.54
N GLY A 118 -18.60 1.30 -1.06
CA GLY A 118 -19.58 2.09 -0.33
C GLY A 118 -18.98 3.06 0.68
N ILE A 119 -17.77 3.55 0.43
CA ILE A 119 -17.21 4.69 1.17
C ILE A 119 -17.68 5.99 0.52
N GLU A 120 -18.29 6.85 1.32
CA GLU A 120 -18.77 8.15 0.86
C GLU A 120 -17.62 9.02 0.33
N PRO A 121 -17.77 9.66 -0.84
CA PRO A 121 -16.69 10.44 -1.46
C PRO A 121 -16.08 11.50 -0.55
N TYR A 122 -16.89 12.18 0.26
CA TYR A 122 -16.39 13.22 1.17
C TYR A 122 -15.43 12.63 2.24
N LEU A 123 -15.69 11.40 2.70
CA LEU A 123 -14.80 10.72 3.64
C LEU A 123 -13.45 10.43 3.00
N ILE A 124 -13.45 9.95 1.75
CA ILE A 124 -12.24 9.69 0.97
C ILE A 124 -11.42 10.99 0.85
N THR A 125 -12.06 12.09 0.43
CA THR A 125 -11.37 13.38 0.28
C THR A 125 -10.79 13.92 1.58
N SER A 126 -11.44 13.63 2.72
CA SER A 126 -10.99 14.10 4.03
C SER A 126 -9.88 13.25 4.67
N THR A 127 -9.72 11.99 4.24
CA THR A 127 -8.86 11.02 4.94
C THR A 127 -7.70 10.50 4.12
N VAL A 128 -7.87 10.30 2.81
CA VAL A 128 -6.82 9.75 1.96
C VAL A 128 -5.74 10.79 1.76
N ARG A 129 -4.54 10.50 2.29
CA ARG A 129 -3.37 11.38 2.19
C ARG A 129 -2.56 11.11 0.93
N ALA A 130 -2.42 9.85 0.56
CA ALA A 130 -1.66 9.43 -0.60
C ALA A 130 -2.12 8.07 -1.11
N VAL A 131 -1.97 7.87 -2.42
CA VAL A 131 -2.11 6.57 -3.07
C VAL A 131 -0.87 6.32 -3.91
N VAL A 132 -0.22 5.18 -3.69
CA VAL A 132 0.99 4.76 -4.39
C VAL A 132 0.66 3.55 -5.25
N ALA A 133 0.78 3.64 -6.57
CA ALA A 133 0.63 2.48 -7.45
C ALA A 133 2.01 1.91 -7.82
N GLN A 134 2.22 0.63 -7.54
CA GLN A 134 3.51 -0.02 -7.68
C GLN A 134 3.49 -1.21 -8.64
N ARG A 135 4.57 -1.34 -9.42
CA ARG A 135 4.93 -2.50 -10.25
C ARG A 135 6.43 -2.75 -10.10
N LEU A 136 6.85 -4.01 -10.17
CA LEU A 136 8.26 -4.38 -10.25
C LEU A 136 8.62 -4.70 -11.69
N VAL A 137 9.75 -4.16 -12.14
CA VAL A 137 10.36 -4.49 -13.42
C VAL A 137 11.69 -5.20 -13.18
N ARG A 138 12.05 -6.12 -14.07
CA ARG A 138 13.35 -6.79 -13.99
C ARG A 138 14.48 -5.79 -14.24
N VAL A 139 15.57 -5.95 -13.50
CA VAL A 139 16.80 -5.18 -13.71
C VAL A 139 17.66 -5.89 -14.76
N ILE A 140 18.30 -5.12 -15.64
CA ILE A 140 19.21 -5.66 -16.65
C ILE A 140 20.48 -6.19 -15.96
N CYS A 141 20.88 -7.42 -16.30
CA CYS A 141 22.09 -8.04 -15.75
C CYS A 141 23.35 -7.22 -16.09
N PRO A 142 24.18 -6.84 -15.11
CA PRO A 142 25.36 -6.01 -15.36
C PRO A 142 26.45 -6.72 -16.17
N HIS A 143 26.45 -8.06 -16.23
CA HIS A 143 27.48 -8.86 -16.91
C HIS A 143 27.19 -9.13 -18.38
N CYS A 144 25.92 -9.21 -18.78
CA CYS A 144 25.52 -9.52 -20.17
C CYS A 144 24.67 -8.43 -20.83
N LYS A 145 24.54 -7.25 -20.21
CA LYS A 145 23.85 -6.12 -20.85
C LYS A 145 24.50 -5.75 -22.17
N THR A 146 23.67 -5.46 -23.16
CA THR A 146 24.07 -5.00 -24.49
C THR A 146 23.27 -3.76 -24.85
N THR A 147 23.82 -2.95 -25.76
CA THR A 147 23.13 -1.75 -26.26
C THR A 147 21.98 -2.12 -27.18
N TYR A 148 20.87 -1.42 -27.06
CA TYR A 148 19.69 -1.51 -27.90
C TYR A 148 19.37 -0.15 -28.53
N LYS A 149 19.23 -0.12 -29.86
CA LYS A 149 18.78 1.06 -30.58
C LYS A 149 17.30 0.89 -30.95
N PRO A 150 16.36 1.50 -30.20
CA PRO A 150 14.94 1.38 -30.51
C PRO A 150 14.60 2.00 -31.87
N PRO A 151 13.70 1.38 -32.66
CA PRO A 151 13.15 1.99 -33.85
C PRO A 151 12.43 3.30 -33.53
N ALA A 152 12.41 4.24 -34.49
CA ALA A 152 11.75 5.53 -34.30
C ALA A 152 10.25 5.42 -33.98
N GLY A 153 9.57 4.38 -34.49
CA GLY A 153 8.17 4.10 -34.19
C GLY A 153 7.94 3.82 -32.70
N GLU A 154 8.76 2.96 -32.09
CA GLU A 154 8.65 2.59 -30.67
C GLU A 154 8.85 3.80 -29.76
N LEU A 155 9.85 4.65 -30.06
CA LEU A 155 10.08 5.89 -29.31
C LEU A 155 8.90 6.86 -29.41
N LYS A 156 8.30 6.96 -30.59
CA LYS A 156 7.13 7.82 -30.82
C LYS A 156 5.92 7.33 -30.02
N ASP A 157 5.66 6.03 -30.00
CA ASP A 157 4.55 5.42 -29.26
C ASP A 157 4.70 5.62 -27.75
N LEU A 158 5.94 5.62 -27.24
CA LEU A 158 6.25 5.90 -25.83
C LEU A 158 6.34 7.40 -25.50
N GLY A 159 6.21 8.29 -26.49
CA GLY A 159 6.35 9.74 -26.29
C GLY A 159 7.77 10.18 -25.91
N ILE A 160 8.79 9.40 -26.26
CA ILE A 160 10.20 9.67 -25.93
C ILE A 160 10.87 10.29 -27.15
N SER A 161 11.47 11.47 -26.98
CA SER A 161 12.28 12.11 -28.01
C SER A 161 13.69 11.50 -28.07
N PRO A 162 14.34 11.47 -29.25
CA PRO A 162 15.72 10.97 -29.36
C PRO A 162 16.74 11.70 -28.47
N ALA A 163 16.49 12.98 -28.13
CA ALA A 163 17.35 13.77 -27.25
C ALA A 163 17.30 13.31 -25.78
N GLN A 164 16.23 12.61 -25.37
CA GLN A 164 16.08 12.06 -24.01
C GLN A 164 16.86 10.75 -23.82
N LEU A 165 17.32 10.11 -24.89
CA LEU A 165 18.14 8.90 -24.82
C LEU A 165 19.57 9.26 -24.42
N LYS A 166 19.88 9.23 -23.13
CA LYS A 166 21.26 9.37 -22.64
C LYS A 166 22.10 8.17 -23.11
N LYS A 167 23.01 8.38 -24.06
CA LYS A 167 24.02 7.41 -24.55
C LYS A 167 23.48 6.08 -25.13
N GLY A 168 22.27 6.08 -25.69
CA GLY A 168 21.61 4.84 -26.10
C GLY A 168 21.20 3.99 -24.89
N VAL A 169 20.20 3.13 -25.05
CA VAL A 169 19.89 2.11 -24.03
C VAL A 169 20.90 0.99 -24.16
#